data_AF-X1DM68-F1
#
_entry.id   AF-X1DM68-F1
#
_cell.length_a   1.000
_cell.length_b   1.000
_cell.length_c   1.000
_cell.angle_alpha   90.00
_cell.angle_beta   90.00
_cell.angle_gamma   90.00
#
_symmetry.space_group_name_H-M   'P 1'
#
loop_
_entity.id
_entity.type
_entity.pdbx_description
1 polymer ?
#
loop_
_entity_poly.entity_id
_entity_poly.type
_entity_poly.pdbx_seq_one_letter_code
_entity_poly.pdbx_strand_id
1 'polypeptide(L)'
;MELKEKGLLETPPRDPKEKIANRLFFIRVGGVSVVMAVTAFIIFWHFGQLAFASPNVDMLLTQAQTAALMTVVGVHIGYIFTARSTFGSAFTFSPFSNKWILGGVAITIIIDLMIVYLPALNNVFRT
;
A
#
# COMPACT_ATOMS: atom_id res chain seq x y z
N MET A 1 -14.80 0.21 8.65
CA MET A 1 -15.49 1.40 9.20
C MET A 1 -14.69 1.95 10.35
N GLU A 2 -14.37 3.24 10.36
CA GLU A 2 -13.71 3.92 11.48
C GLU A 2 -14.74 4.32 12.55
N LEU A 3 -14.38 4.24 13.83
CA LEU A 3 -15.17 4.83 14.92
C LEU A 3 -15.03 6.36 14.88
N LYS A 4 -16.05 7.08 15.35
CA LYS A 4 -15.99 8.54 15.50
C LYS A 4 -14.82 8.91 16.43
N GLU A 5 -14.02 9.91 16.02
CA GLU A 5 -12.93 10.45 16.85
C GLU A 5 -13.47 10.98 18.19
N LYS A 6 -12.70 10.78 19.27
CA LYS A 6 -13.02 11.33 20.59
C LYS A 6 -12.92 12.86 20.54
N GLY A 7 -13.90 13.57 21.11
CA GLY A 7 -13.92 15.04 21.12
C GLY A 7 -14.45 15.70 19.84
N LEU A 8 -15.09 14.94 18.94
CA LEU A 8 -15.65 15.45 17.67
C LEU A 8 -16.64 16.62 17.84
N LEU A 9 -17.33 16.68 18.99
CA LEU A 9 -18.28 17.75 19.32
C LEU A 9 -17.64 18.92 20.10
N GLU A 10 -16.37 18.78 20.51
CA GLU A 10 -15.63 19.80 21.26
C GLU A 10 -14.89 20.77 20.33
N THR A 11 -14.67 20.37 19.08
CA THR A 11 -14.08 21.21 18.03
C THR A 11 -15.14 22.05 17.29
N PRO A 12 -14.81 23.31 16.91
CA PRO A 12 -15.73 24.16 16.15
C PRO A 12 -16.03 23.55 14.76
N PRO A 13 -17.17 23.90 14.13
CA PRO A 13 -17.51 23.43 12.80
C PRO A 13 -16.43 23.78 11.78
N ARG A 14 -16.13 22.83 10.89
CA ARG A 14 -15.16 22.99 9.80
C ARG A 14 -15.52 24.19 8.91
N ASP A 15 -14.52 24.98 8.52
CA ASP A 15 -14.70 26.12 7.61
C ASP A 15 -15.19 25.62 6.23
N PRO A 16 -16.32 26.14 5.69
CA PRO A 16 -16.81 25.80 4.35
C PRO A 16 -15.79 26.02 3.22
N LYS A 17 -14.83 26.94 3.41
CA LYS A 17 -13.77 27.24 2.43
C LYS A 17 -12.59 26.28 2.52
N GLU A 18 -12.50 25.46 3.56
CA GLU A 18 -11.41 24.51 3.72
C GLU A 18 -11.56 23.35 2.72
N LYS A 19 -10.55 23.19 1.87
CA LYS A 19 -10.51 22.11 0.89
C LYS A 19 -10.25 20.76 1.58
N ILE A 20 -10.88 19.69 1.09
CA ILE A 20 -10.63 18.32 1.57
C ILE A 20 -9.19 17.91 1.22
N ALA A 21 -8.76 18.19 -0.03
CA ALA A 21 -7.38 18.04 -0.47
C ALA A 21 -6.58 19.32 -0.19
N ASN A 22 -6.13 19.48 1.06
CA ASN A 22 -5.27 20.58 1.46
C ASN A 22 -3.79 20.28 1.14
N ARG A 23 -2.90 21.27 1.28
CA ARG A 23 -1.46 21.11 1.00
C ARG A 23 -0.83 19.97 1.80
N LEU A 24 -1.25 19.77 3.05
CA LEU A 24 -0.76 18.72 3.92
C LEU A 24 -1.12 17.32 3.38
N PHE A 25 -2.33 17.15 2.86
CA PHE A 25 -2.76 15.92 2.19
C PHE A 25 -1.85 15.59 1.01
N PHE A 26 -1.57 16.55 0.14
CA PHE A 26 -0.68 16.34 -1.01
C PHE A 26 0.76 16.00 -0.61
N ILE A 27 1.30 16.65 0.42
CA ILE A 27 2.66 16.34 0.92
C ILE A 27 2.71 14.91 1.46
N ARG A 28 1.70 14.49 2.23
CA ARG A 28 1.65 13.13 2.79
C ARG A 28 1.51 12.07 1.71
N VAL A 29 0.53 12.23 0.81
CA VAL A 29 0.29 11.29 -0.29
C VAL A 29 1.52 11.25 -1.20
N GLY A 30 2.04 12.42 -1.60
CA GLY A 30 3.23 12.52 -2.43
C GLY A 30 4.46 11.86 -1.78
N GLY A 31 4.68 12.08 -0.48
CA GLY A 31 5.77 11.43 0.25
C GLY A 31 5.67 9.91 0.23
N VAL A 32 4.47 9.37 0.49
CA VAL A 32 4.22 7.93 0.44
C VAL A 32 4.37 7.39 -0.99
N SER A 33 3.90 8.11 -2.00
CA SER A 33 4.08 7.73 -3.40
C SER A 33 5.55 7.67 -3.81
N VAL A 34 6.38 8.61 -3.35
CA VAL A 34 7.83 8.59 -3.59
C VAL A 34 8.47 7.38 -2.90
N VAL A 35 8.15 7.14 -1.63
CA VAL A 35 8.66 5.96 -0.91
C VAL A 35 8.28 4.67 -1.65
N MET A 36 7.01 4.54 -2.03
CA MET A 36 6.48 3.39 -2.76
C MET A 36 7.21 3.17 -4.09
N ALA A 37 7.42 4.23 -4.88
CA ALA A 37 8.14 4.17 -6.14
C ALA A 37 9.60 3.76 -5.94
N VAL A 38 10.29 4.35 -4.97
CA VAL A 38 11.69 4.03 -4.65
C VAL A 38 11.84 2.58 -4.19
N THR A 39 11.00 2.11 -3.26
CA THR A 39 11.06 0.73 -2.77
C THR A 39 10.74 -0.29 -3.86
N ALA A 40 9.73 -0.02 -4.68
CA ALA A 40 9.39 -0.89 -5.80
C ALA A 40 10.52 -0.95 -6.84
N PHE A 41 11.15 0.19 -7.13
CA PHE A 41 12.29 0.26 -8.03
C PHE A 41 13.51 -0.50 -7.49
N ILE A 42 13.84 -0.35 -6.20
CA ILE A 42 14.93 -1.08 -5.55
C ILE A 42 14.71 -2.58 -5.64
N ILE A 43 13.49 -3.06 -5.35
CA ILE A 43 13.16 -4.49 -5.42
C ILE A 43 13.20 -4.99 -6.87
N PHE A 44 12.64 -4.23 -7.81
CA PHE A 44 12.72 -4.56 -9.23
C PHE A 44 14.17 -4.67 -9.70
N TRP A 45 15.02 -3.71 -9.33
CA TRP A 45 16.44 -3.73 -9.66
C TRP A 45 17.16 -4.94 -9.06
N HIS A 46 16.86 -5.25 -7.80
CA HIS A 46 17.48 -6.36 -7.08
C HIS A 46 17.17 -7.73 -7.68
N PHE A 47 15.95 -7.95 -8.17
CA PHE A 47 15.57 -9.19 -8.85
C PHE A 47 15.90 -9.17 -10.34
N GLY A 48 15.75 -8.01 -10.99
CA GLY A 48 16.01 -7.82 -12.42
C GLY A 48 17.48 -7.93 -12.81
N GLN A 49 18.42 -7.60 -11.90
CA GLN A 49 19.86 -7.75 -12.18
C GLN A 49 20.26 -9.20 -12.53
N LEU A 50 19.53 -10.20 -11.99
CA LEU A 50 19.78 -11.61 -12.26
C LEU A 50 19.42 -12.00 -13.71
N ALA A 51 18.54 -11.24 -14.36
CA ALA A 51 18.12 -11.48 -15.74
C ALA A 51 19.25 -11.23 -16.74
N PHE A 52 20.21 -10.34 -16.44
CA PHE A 52 21.32 -10.05 -17.36
C PHE A 52 22.34 -11.19 -17.52
N ALA A 53 22.37 -12.13 -16.56
CA ALA A 53 23.34 -13.23 -16.53
C ALA A 53 22.73 -14.60 -16.85
N SER A 54 21.41 -14.67 -17.08
CA SER A 54 20.67 -15.92 -17.22
C SER A 54 20.07 -16.08 -18.62
N PRO A 55 20.05 -17.30 -19.20
CA PRO A 55 19.37 -17.56 -20.47
C PRO A 55 17.83 -17.42 -20.39
N ASN A 56 17.26 -17.43 -19.18
CA ASN A 56 15.81 -17.37 -18.95
C ASN A 56 15.32 -15.94 -18.61
N VAL A 57 15.72 -14.95 -19.41
CA VAL A 57 15.48 -13.52 -19.17
C VAL A 57 14.00 -13.22 -18.92
N ASP A 58 13.11 -13.79 -19.72
CA ASP A 58 11.65 -13.52 -19.64
C ASP A 58 11.06 -13.96 -18.30
N MET A 59 11.47 -15.13 -17.80
CA MET A 59 10.99 -15.64 -16.51
C MET A 59 11.48 -14.77 -15.35
N LEU A 60 12.76 -14.37 -15.38
CA LEU A 60 13.33 -13.52 -14.34
C LEU A 60 12.74 -12.11 -14.36
N LEU A 61 12.41 -11.59 -15.54
CA LEU A 61 11.76 -10.28 -15.67
C LEU A 61 10.34 -10.32 -15.09
N THR A 62 9.57 -11.36 -15.40
CA THR A 62 8.24 -11.57 -14.81
C THR A 62 8.30 -11.66 -13.29
N GLN A 63 9.25 -12.44 -12.74
CA GLN A 63 9.44 -12.53 -11.29
C GLN A 63 9.79 -11.17 -10.65
N ALA A 64 10.64 -10.37 -11.29
CA ALA A 64 10.97 -9.03 -10.82
C ALA A 64 9.75 -8.08 -10.85
N GLN A 65 8.90 -8.18 -11.86
CA GLN A 65 7.64 -7.43 -11.96
C GLN A 65 6.66 -7.84 -10.85
N THR A 66 6.49 -9.13 -10.60
CA THR A 66 5.66 -9.65 -9.52
C THR A 66 6.17 -9.18 -8.15
N ALA A 67 7.49 -9.25 -7.92
CA ALA A 67 8.09 -8.77 -6.67
C ALA A 67 7.88 -7.25 -6.46
N ALA A 68 8.00 -6.45 -7.53
CA ALA A 68 7.72 -5.02 -7.48
C ALA A 68 6.25 -4.73 -7.17
N LEU A 69 5.32 -5.47 -7.79
CA LEU A 69 3.88 -5.36 -7.51
C LEU A 69 3.56 -5.68 -6.05
N MET A 70 4.08 -6.79 -5.52
CA MET A 70 3.89 -7.18 -4.12
C MET A 70 4.45 -6.12 -3.15
N THR A 71 5.56 -5.48 -3.52
CA THR A 71 6.14 -4.38 -2.75
C THR A 71 5.22 -3.17 -2.69
N VAL A 72 4.65 -2.77 -3.83
CA VAL A 72 3.69 -1.66 -3.91
C VAL A 72 2.50 -1.94 -3.01
N VAL A 73 1.93 -3.15 -3.08
CA VAL A 73 0.80 -3.53 -2.23
C VAL A 73 1.19 -3.55 -0.75
N GLY A 74 2.37 -4.09 -0.40
CA GLY A 74 2.88 -4.09 0.96
C GLY A 74 3.02 -2.68 1.56
N VAL A 75 3.58 -1.73 0.79
CA VAL A 75 3.66 -0.32 1.19
C VAL A 75 2.27 0.29 1.33
N HIS A 76 1.33 -0.04 0.43
CA HIS A 76 -0.04 0.46 0.50
C HIS A 76 -0.78 -0.03 1.75
N ILE A 77 -0.59 -1.30 2.13
CA ILE A 77 -1.09 -1.86 3.38
C ILE A 77 -0.54 -1.06 4.58
N GLY A 78 0.76 -0.78 4.60
CA GLY A 78 1.39 0.08 5.61
C GLY A 78 0.80 1.50 5.65
N TYR A 79 0.53 2.07 4.47
CA TYR A 79 -0.09 3.38 4.33
C TYR A 79 -1.50 3.43 4.93
N ILE A 80 -2.33 2.39 4.73
CA ILE A 80 -3.68 2.32 5.30
C ILE A 80 -3.65 2.46 6.83
N PHE A 81 -2.67 1.84 7.51
CA PHE A 81 -2.52 1.97 8.95
C PHE A 81 -2.13 3.40 9.37
N THR A 82 -1.28 4.06 8.60
CA THR A 82 -0.85 5.45 8.88
C THR A 82 -1.97 6.46 8.58
N ALA A 83 -2.77 6.20 7.55
CA ALA A 83 -3.88 7.05 7.12
C ALA A 83 -5.04 7.08 8.14
N ARG A 84 -5.08 6.17 9.12
CA ARG A 84 -6.12 6.16 10.17
C ARG A 84 -6.07 7.35 11.11
N SER A 85 -4.93 8.02 11.24
CA SER A 85 -4.82 9.15 12.16
C SER A 85 -4.42 10.42 11.41
N THR A 86 -5.35 11.37 11.37
CA THR A 86 -5.13 12.65 10.68
C THR A 86 -4.23 13.56 11.52
N PHE A 87 -4.39 13.52 12.85
CA PHE A 87 -3.69 14.35 13.84
C PHE A 87 -2.92 13.59 14.93
N GLY A 88 -3.17 12.29 15.12
CA GLY A 88 -2.43 11.44 16.07
C GLY A 88 -1.32 10.64 15.40
N SER A 89 -0.36 10.15 16.19
CA SER A 89 0.68 9.25 15.70
C SER A 89 0.08 7.85 15.43
N ALA A 90 0.53 7.17 14.37
CA ALA A 90 0.13 5.79 14.09
C ALA A 90 0.49 4.82 15.23
N PHE A 91 1.45 5.20 16.10
CA PHE A 91 1.86 4.43 17.28
C PHE A 91 0.97 4.65 18.51
N THR A 92 0.09 5.65 18.50
CA THR A 92 -0.84 5.92 19.61
C THR A 92 -2.08 5.02 19.58
N PHE A 93 -2.33 4.34 18.45
CA PHE A 93 -3.47 3.45 18.27
C PHE A 93 -3.00 2.03 18.01
N SER A 94 -3.66 1.04 18.60
CA SER A 94 -3.39 -0.36 18.27
C SER A 94 -3.74 -0.62 16.80
N PRO A 95 -2.81 -1.11 15.96
CA PRO A 95 -3.07 -1.42 14.55
C PRO A 95 -4.16 -2.50 14.39
N PHE A 96 -4.43 -3.27 15.45
CA PHE A 96 -5.48 -4.30 15.49
C PHE A 96 -6.84 -3.80 15.97
N SER A 97 -6.99 -2.51 16.26
CA SER A 97 -8.24 -1.96 16.81
C SER A 97 -9.43 -2.03 15.84
N ASN A 98 -9.18 -2.09 14.52
CA ASN A 98 -10.24 -2.08 13.50
C ASN A 98 -10.31 -3.40 12.74
N LYS A 99 -11.23 -4.28 13.14
CA LYS A 99 -11.44 -5.60 12.51
C LYS A 99 -11.80 -5.51 11.03
N TRP A 100 -12.45 -4.42 10.59
CA TRP A 100 -12.78 -4.22 9.17
C TRP A 100 -11.55 -3.94 8.32
N ILE A 101 -10.61 -3.14 8.83
CA ILE A 101 -9.34 -2.88 8.13
C ILE A 101 -8.53 -4.16 8.08
N LEU A 102 -8.45 -4.90 9.19
CA LEU A 102 -7.75 -6.19 9.21
C LEU A 102 -8.36 -7.20 8.24
N GLY A 103 -9.69 -7.27 8.17
CA GLY A 103 -10.41 -8.09 7.18
C GLY A 103 -10.11 -7.65 5.74
N GLY A 104 -10.10 -6.35 5.47
CA GLY A 104 -9.74 -5.80 4.16
C GLY A 104 -8.31 -6.17 3.75
N VAL A 105 -7.34 -5.98 4.65
CA VAL A 105 -5.94 -6.36 4.44
C VAL A 105 -5.81 -7.87 4.20
N ALA A 106 -6.50 -8.70 4.98
CA ALA A 106 -6.50 -10.14 4.78
C ALA A 106 -7.05 -10.54 3.40
N ILE A 107 -8.16 -9.93 2.97
CA ILE A 107 -8.74 -10.17 1.64
C ILE A 107 -7.76 -9.74 0.54
N THR A 108 -7.12 -8.58 0.67
CA THR A 108 -6.11 -8.10 -0.30
C THR A 108 -4.97 -9.12 -0.42
N ILE A 109 -4.39 -9.55 0.71
CA ILE A 109 -3.30 -10.55 0.71
C ILE A 109 -3.76 -11.86 0.06
N ILE A 110 -4.98 -12.32 0.36
CA ILE A 110 -5.51 -13.56 -0.23
C ILE A 110 -5.66 -13.41 -1.75
N ILE A 111 -6.19 -12.28 -2.24
CA ILE A 111 -6.33 -12.03 -3.68
C ILE A 111 -4.96 -11.96 -4.36
N ASP A 112 -4.00 -11.27 -3.76
CA ASP A 112 -2.64 -11.17 -4.30
C ASP A 112 -1.97 -12.54 -4.41
N LEU A 113 -2.09 -13.38 -3.37
CA LEU A 113 -1.58 -14.76 -3.40
C LEU A 113 -2.31 -15.61 -4.45
N MET A 114 -3.63 -15.44 -4.58
CA MET A 114 -4.39 -16.11 -5.64
C MET A 114 -3.88 -15.74 -7.03
N ILE A 115 -3.57 -14.47 -7.28
CA ILE A 115 -3.03 -14.02 -8.57
C ILE A 115 -1.67 -14.69 -8.86
N VAL A 116 -0.79 -14.74 -7.87
CA VAL A 116 0.56 -15.30 -8.03
C VAL A 116 0.55 -16.81 -8.21
N TYR A 117 -0.24 -17.55 -7.42
CA TYR A 117 -0.15 -19.02 -7.35
C TYR A 117 -1.21 -19.77 -8.17
N LEU A 118 -2.34 -19.15 -8.54
CA LEU A 118 -3.35 -19.84 -9.36
C LEU A 118 -2.98 -19.75 -10.84
N PRO A 119 -2.79 -20.88 -11.55
CA PRO A 119 -2.32 -20.88 -12.93
C PRO A 119 -3.27 -20.16 -13.90
N ALA A 120 -4.59 -20.15 -13.62
CA ALA A 120 -5.56 -19.42 -14.44
C ALA A 120 -5.37 -17.90 -14.34
N LEU A 121 -5.09 -17.37 -13.15
CA LEU A 121 -4.86 -15.94 -12.94
C LEU A 121 -3.44 -15.56 -13.35
N ASN A 122 -2.47 -16.38 -13.00
CA ASN A 122 -1.07 -16.22 -13.35
C ASN A 122 -0.87 -16.03 -14.87
N ASN A 123 -1.56 -16.81 -15.71
CA ASN A 123 -1.52 -16.65 -17.16
C ASN A 123 -2.12 -15.33 -17.66
N VAL A 124 -3.16 -14.82 -16.99
CA VAL A 124 -3.82 -13.55 -17.35
C VAL A 124 -2.95 -12.36 -16.95
N PHE A 125 -2.39 -12.41 -15.74
CA PHE A 125 -1.62 -11.31 -15.16
C PHE A 125 -0.12 -11.39 -15.46
N ARG A 126 0.34 -12.50 -16.08
CA ARG A 126 1.76 -12.80 -16.37
C ARG A 126 2.62 -12.59 -15.12
N THR A 127 2.26 -13.26 -14.03
CA THR A 127 2.96 -13.18 -12.73
C THR A 127 3.82 -14.39 -12.45
#